data_AF-A0A024FIR4-F1
#
_entry.id   AF-A0A024FIR4-F1
#
_cell.length_a   1.000
_cell.length_b   1.000
_cell.length_c   1.000
_cell.angle_alpha   90.00
_cell.angle_beta   90.00
_cell.angle_gamma   90.00
#
_symmetry.space_group_name_H-M   'P 1'
#
loop_
_entity.id
_entity.type
_entity.pdbx_description
1 polymer ?
#
loop_
_entity_poly.entity_id
_entity_poly.type
_entity_poly.pdbx_seq_one_letter_code
_entity_poly.pdbx_strand_id
1 'polypeptide(L)' 'MGLFWDLIQQSEIEEQKGKAESLEGRVKQLEEELTKTKALLLKTLKVLEERSGKDINDDGQIG' A
#
# COMPACT_ATOMS: atom_id res chain seq x y z
N MET A 1 -34.65 2.34 -27.45
CA MET A 1 -33.33 1.82 -27.08
C MET A 1 -33.57 0.40 -26.62
N GLY A 2 -33.11 -0.59 -27.38
CA GLY A 2 -33.52 -1.99 -27.20
C GLY A 2 -32.80 -2.67 -26.04
N LEU A 3 -33.40 -3.75 -25.51
CA LEU A 3 -32.87 -4.60 -24.43
C LEU A 3 -31.40 -5.01 -24.63
N PHE A 4 -30.97 -5.19 -25.88
CA PHE A 4 -29.59 -5.52 -26.23
C PHE A 4 -28.59 -4.41 -25.91
N TRP A 5 -28.99 -3.14 -26.05
CA TRP A 5 -28.11 -2.01 -25.69
C TRP A 5 -28.00 -1.90 -24.17
N ASP A 6 -29.10 -2.04 -23.43
CA ASP A 6 -29.08 -1.98 -21.97
C ASP A 6 -28.20 -3.08 -21.36
N LEU A 7 -28.22 -4.30 -21.92
CA LEU A 7 -27.36 -5.41 -21.50
C LEU A 7 -25.87 -5.15 -21.77
N ILE A 8 -25.54 -4.59 -22.93
CA ILE A 8 -24.15 -4.23 -23.26
C ILE A 8 -23.64 -3.14 -22.31
N GLN A 9 -24.46 -2.10 -22.07
CA GLN A 9 -24.10 -1.01 -21.15
C GLN A 9 -23.90 -1.53 -19.71
N GLN A 10 -24.78 -2.41 -19.24
CA GLN A 10 -24.64 -3.01 -17.91
C GLN A 10 -23.34 -3.83 -17.80
N SER A 11 -23.01 -4.62 -18.82
CA SER A 11 -21.77 -5.40 -18.86
C SER A 11 -20.52 -4.52 -18.80
N GLU A 12 -20.49 -3.39 -19.52
CA GLU A 12 -19.36 -2.46 -19.49
C GLU A 12 -19.21 -1.80 -18.11
N ILE A 13 -20.31 -1.42 -17.47
CA ILE A 13 -20.31 -0.85 -16.12
C ILE A 13 -19.78 -1.86 -15.10
N GLU A 14 -20.22 -3.11 -15.18
CA GLU A 14 -19.75 -4.19 -14.31
C GLU A 14 -18.25 -4.49 -14.50
N GLU A 15 -17.76 -4.49 -15.75
CA GLU A 15 -16.33 -4.67 -16.05
C GLU A 15 -15.48 -3.54 -15.47
N GLN A 16 -15.90 -2.29 -15.66
CA GLN A 16 -15.20 -1.12 -15.11
C GLN A 16 -15.19 -1.14 -13.58
N LYS A 17 -16.30 -1.52 -12.96
CA LYS A 17 -16.40 -1.66 -11.50
C LYS A 17 -15.45 -2.73 -10.98
N GLY A 18 -15.40 -3.91 -11.62
CA GLY A 18 -14.47 -4.97 -11.24
C GLY A 18 -13.00 -4.57 -11.37
N LYS A 19 -12.64 -3.79 -12.41
CA LYS A 19 -11.28 -3.23 -12.56
C LYS A 19 -10.94 -2.22 -11.47
N ALA A 20 -11.88 -1.35 -11.11
CA ALA A 20 -11.69 -0.38 -10.04
C ALA A 20 -11.49 -1.07 -8.68
N GLU A 21 -12.35 -2.04 -8.34
CA GLU A 21 -12.22 -2.85 -7.11
C GLU A 21 -10.88 -3.60 -7.06
N SER A 22 -10.43 -4.15 -8.19
CA SER A 22 -9.12 -4.82 -8.30
C SER A 22 -7.96 -3.85 -8.04
N LEU A 23 -8.03 -2.64 -8.59
CA LEU A 23 -6.99 -1.62 -8.40
C LEU A 23 -6.93 -1.13 -6.94
N GLU A 24 -8.08 -0.83 -6.34
CA GLU A 24 -8.16 -0.44 -4.93
C GLU A 24 -7.62 -1.53 -4.00
N GLY A 25 -7.95 -2.80 -4.28
CA GLY A 25 -7.40 -3.94 -3.54
C GLY A 25 -5.88 -4.03 -3.62
N ARG A 26 -5.30 -3.81 -4.81
CA ARG A 26 -3.84 -3.79 -5.01
C ARG A 26 -3.17 -2.61 -4.32
N VAL A 27 -3.78 -1.43 -4.36
CA VAL A 27 -3.27 -0.25 -3.65
C VAL A 27 -3.24 -0.51 -2.14
N LYS A 28 -4.32 -1.05 -1.58
CA LYS A 28 -4.38 -1.40 -0.17
C LYS A 28 -3.31 -2.39 0.24
N GLN A 29 -3.06 -3.43 -0.56
CA GLN A 29 -1.98 -4.39 -0.31
C GLN A 29 -0.60 -3.72 -0.29
N LEU A 30 -0.34 -2.84 -1.26
CA LEU A 30 0.94 -2.09 -1.31
C LEU A 30 1.10 -1.14 -0.12
N GLU A 31 0.03 -0.49 0.33
CA GLU A 31 0.06 0.37 1.53
C GLU A 31 0.36 -0.42 2.80
N GLU A 32 -0.24 -1.61 2.94
CA GLU A 32 0.02 -2.53 4.05
C GLU A 32 1.48 -3.02 4.05
N GLU A 33 2.01 -3.40 2.88
CA GLU A 33 3.41 -3.82 2.72
C GLU A 33 4.40 -2.68 3.00
N LEU A 34 4.09 -1.48 2.51
CA LEU A 34 4.90 -0.29 2.76
C LEU A 34 4.96 0.04 4.25
N THR A 35 3.82 -0.06 4.94
CA THR A 35 3.74 0.17 6.39
C THR A 35 4.57 -0.85 7.16
N LYS A 36 4.46 -2.14 6.81
CA LYS A 36 5.27 -3.22 7.41
C LYS A 36 6.77 -3.00 7.18
N THR A 37 7.14 -2.62 5.96
CA THR A 37 8.55 -2.37 5.59
C THR A 37 9.12 -1.19 6.37
N LYS A 38 8.40 -0.08 6.45
CA LYS A 38 8.81 1.09 7.24
C LYS A 38 8.98 0.74 8.73
N ALA A 39 8.04 -0.01 9.30
CA ALA A 39 8.14 -0.46 10.70
C ALA A 39 9.37 -1.35 10.93
N LEU A 40 9.69 -2.25 9.99
CA LEU A 40 10.88 -3.09 10.09
C LEU A 40 12.17 -2.28 9.95
N LEU A 41 12.22 -1.33 9.01
CA LEU A 41 13.37 -0.45 8.84
C LEU A 41 13.63 0.38 10.10
N LEU A 42 12.58 1.00 10.65
CA LEU A 42 12.67 1.75 11.91
C LEU A 42 13.19 0.85 13.04
N LYS A 43 12.60 -0.34 13.22
CA LYS A 43 13.06 -1.28 14.25
C LYS A 43 14.52 -1.69 14.07
N THR A 44 14.96 -1.89 12.83
CA THR A 44 16.34 -2.27 12.52
C THR A 44 17.30 -1.12 12.79
N LEU A 45 16.89 0.10 12.43
CA LEU A 45 17.67 1.31 12.64
C LEU A 45 17.87 1.57 14.13
N LYS A 46 16.81 1.48 14.93
CA LYS A 46 16.84 1.52 16.39
C LYS A 46 17.88 0.58 17.00
N VAL A 47 17.80 -0.71 16.65
CA VAL A 47 18.76 -1.73 17.11
C VAL A 47 20.19 -1.45 16.63
N LEU A 48 20.35 -0.88 15.44
CA LEU A 48 21.65 -0.54 14.88
C LEU A 48 22.26 0.65 15.63
N GLU A 49 21.48 1.66 15.98
CA GLU A 49 21.90 2.82 16.77
C GLU A 49 22.32 2.40 18.18
N GLU A 50 21.49 1.59 18.85
CA GLU A 50 21.80 1.01 20.16
C GLU A 50 23.12 0.23 20.16
N ARG A 51 23.36 -0.57 19.11
CA ARG A 51 24.60 -1.37 18.98
C ARG A 51 25.82 -0.55 18.56
N SER A 52 25.62 0.45 17.71
CA SER A 52 26.69 1.31 17.18
C SER A 52 27.09 2.40 18.17
N GLY A 53 26.20 2.78 19.09
CA GLY A 53 26.38 3.93 19.98
C GLY A 53 26.44 5.25 19.21
N LYS A 54 25.89 5.27 18.00
CA LYS A 54 25.83 6.43 17.10
C LYS A 54 24.39 6.62 16.69
N ASP A 55 24.00 7.87 16.66
CA ASP A 55 22.81 8.32 15.98
C ASP A 55 23.03 8.17 14.45
N ILE A 56 22.19 7.36 13.80
CA ILE A 56 22.33 7.01 12.38
C ILE A 56 21.30 7.77 11.55
N ASN A 57 20.16 8.11 12.14
CA ASN A 57 19.12 8.92 11.50
C ASN A 57 19.26 10.43 11.76
N ASP A 58 20.24 10.85 12.56
CA ASP A 58 20.52 12.22 12.97
C ASP A 58 19.34 12.89 13.73
N ASP A 59 18.56 12.12 14.51
CA ASP A 59 17.44 12.63 15.30
C ASP A 59 17.83 13.17 16.69
N GLY A 60 19.11 13.08 17.04
CA GLY A 60 19.70 13.52 18.30
C GLY A 60 19.53 12.53 19.45
N GLN A 61 18.94 11.36 19.22
CA GLN A 61 18.77 10.29 20.19
C GLN A 61 19.43 8.99 19.68
N ILE A 62 19.91 8.17 20.60
CA ILE A 62 20.39 6.81 20.28
C ILE A 62 19.30 5.87 20.77
N GLY A 63 18.49 5.32 19.87
CA GLY A 63 17.36 4.48 20.31
C GLY A 63 16.26 4.22 19.31
#